data_AF-A0A059KQT8-F1
#
_entry.id   AF-A0A059KQT8-F1
#
_cell.length_a   1.000
_cell.length_b   1.000
_cell.length_c   1.000
_cell.angle_alpha   90.00
_cell.angle_beta   90.00
_cell.angle_gamma   90.00
#
_symmetry.space_group_name_H-M   'P 1'
#
loop_
_entity.id
_entity.type
_entity.pdbx_description
1 polymer ?
#
loop_
_entity_poly.entity_id
_entity_poly.type
_entity_poly.pdbx_seq_one_letter_code
_entity_poly.pdbx_strand_id
1 'polypeptide(L)'
;MSLIAPTERGRELLERLQAFFDRHIFPNEALHEQQMQALRAAGNPWQPVPLVEALKPLARQAGLWNLFLPHAHKGEGGVSNFDYAPLCELMGRVIWSGEVFNCSAPDTGNMETLERYGTEAQKTRWLEPLLEGRIRSAFLMTEPAVASSDATNIECSIRRDGDDYVINGRKWFSSGAGHPKCEIFIVMGKTDPEAARHLQQSMILVPRDTPGVTVLRPLSVFGYDDAPHGHMEVLLENVRVPAENILLGEGRGFEIAQGRLGPGRIHHCMRSIGAAERALELMIDRLSARVAFGQPLSAQSIWHERIAESRCMIDQARLLTMNAAKMMDTVGNKGARAEIAMIKVVAPKVSCQVVDWAIQAHGAAGLSQDSWLSEMYAHQRTVRLVDGPDEVHRNAIAKLEIGRRARRG
;
A
#
# COMPACT_ATOMS: atom_id res chain seq x y z
N MET A 1 -6.31 27.80 -14.82
CA MET A 1 -6.65 26.43 -14.40
C MET A 1 -5.35 25.74 -13.98
N SER A 2 -5.30 25.12 -12.80
CA SER A 2 -4.14 24.30 -12.40
C SER A 2 -3.98 23.14 -13.39
N LEU A 3 -2.76 22.89 -13.88
CA LEU A 3 -2.42 21.81 -14.82
C LEU A 3 -2.71 20.41 -14.27
N ILE A 4 -2.98 20.30 -12.97
CA ILE A 4 -3.25 19.04 -12.26
C ILE A 4 -4.63 19.00 -11.59
N ALA A 5 -5.56 19.87 -12.02
CA ALA A 5 -6.91 19.88 -11.45
C ALA A 5 -7.67 18.59 -11.83
N PRO A 6 -8.30 17.87 -10.87
CA PRO A 6 -9.14 16.72 -11.16
C PRO A 6 -10.34 17.08 -12.04
N THR A 7 -10.97 16.05 -12.61
CA THR A 7 -12.28 16.19 -13.27
C THR A 7 -13.34 16.69 -12.28
N GLU A 8 -14.49 17.13 -12.77
CA GLU A 8 -15.61 17.55 -11.91
C GLU A 8 -16.02 16.45 -10.93
N ARG A 9 -16.20 15.21 -11.44
CA ARG A 9 -16.44 14.03 -10.61
C ARG A 9 -15.35 13.80 -9.56
N GLY A 10 -14.07 13.95 -9.95
CA GLY A 10 -12.94 13.83 -9.03
C GLY A 10 -12.99 14.87 -7.90
N ARG A 11 -13.36 16.12 -8.21
CA ARG A 11 -13.52 17.18 -7.22
C ARG A 11 -14.69 16.93 -6.27
N GLU A 12 -15.85 16.52 -6.79
CA GLU A 12 -17.01 16.18 -5.96
C GLU A 12 -16.72 15.01 -5.01
N LEU A 13 -15.95 14.01 -5.45
CA LEU A 13 -15.48 12.93 -4.59
C LEU A 13 -14.52 13.45 -3.52
N LEU A 14 -13.60 14.34 -3.87
CA LEU A 14 -12.64 14.91 -2.94
C LEU A 14 -13.31 15.78 -1.88
N GLU A 15 -14.28 16.60 -2.26
CA GLU A 15 -15.07 17.42 -1.34
C GLU A 15 -15.88 16.56 -0.36
N ARG A 16 -16.54 15.51 -0.86
CA ARG A 16 -17.25 14.54 0.01
C ARG A 16 -16.30 13.81 0.94
N LEU A 17 -15.15 13.39 0.44
CA LEU A 17 -14.14 12.70 1.24
C LEU A 17 -13.58 13.64 2.32
N GLN A 18 -13.28 14.89 1.99
CA GLN A 18 -12.85 15.91 2.96
C GLN A 18 -13.90 16.11 4.05
N ALA A 19 -15.17 16.30 3.67
CA ALA A 19 -16.26 16.44 4.64
C ALA A 19 -16.40 15.20 5.54
N PHE A 20 -16.16 14.00 4.99
CA PHE A 20 -16.13 12.76 5.78
C PHE A 20 -14.94 12.74 6.75
N PHE A 21 -13.76 13.19 6.30
CA PHE A 21 -12.56 13.28 7.13
C PHE A 21 -12.77 14.22 8.32
N ASP A 22 -13.26 15.43 8.06
CA ASP A 22 -13.50 16.46 9.06
C ASP A 22 -14.54 16.01 10.10
N ARG A 23 -15.55 15.25 9.67
CA ARG A 23 -16.64 14.79 10.56
C ARG A 23 -16.32 13.49 11.30
N HIS A 24 -15.60 12.57 10.67
CA HIS A 24 -15.52 11.18 11.13
C HIS A 24 -14.10 10.65 11.32
N ILE A 25 -13.10 11.14 10.57
CA ILE A 25 -11.73 10.60 10.65
C ILE A 25 -10.90 11.39 11.66
N PHE A 26 -10.63 12.67 11.41
CA PHE A 26 -9.76 13.48 12.29
C PHE A 26 -10.25 13.54 13.74
N PRO A 27 -11.57 13.74 14.02
CA PRO A 27 -12.04 13.80 15.41
C PRO A 27 -11.92 12.47 16.17
N ASN A 28 -11.77 11.33 15.48
CA ASN A 28 -11.78 10.00 16.10
C ASN A 28 -10.40 9.34 16.18
N GLU A 29 -9.30 10.05 15.88
CA GLU A 29 -7.95 9.47 15.98
C GLU A 29 -7.60 9.02 17.41
N ALA A 30 -7.97 9.82 18.42
CA ALA A 30 -7.77 9.46 19.82
C ALA A 30 -8.60 8.24 20.24
N LEU A 31 -9.85 8.14 19.76
CA LEU A 31 -10.71 6.98 20.02
C LEU A 31 -10.18 5.71 19.34
N HIS A 32 -9.65 5.83 18.12
CA HIS A 32 -8.99 4.72 17.43
C HIS A 32 -7.83 4.17 18.27
N GLU A 33 -6.93 5.04 18.72
CA GLU A 33 -5.78 4.65 19.54
C GLU A 33 -6.21 4.02 20.87
N GLN A 34 -7.20 4.60 21.55
CA GLN A 34 -7.77 4.02 22.77
C GLN A 34 -8.31 2.59 22.53
N GLN A 35 -9.04 2.36 21.43
CA GLN A 35 -9.56 1.04 21.10
C GLN A 35 -8.43 0.05 20.78
N MET A 36 -7.39 0.50 20.07
CA MET A 36 -6.21 -0.33 19.80
C MET A 36 -5.46 -0.74 21.08
N GLN A 37 -5.28 0.19 22.01
CA GLN A 37 -4.68 -0.10 23.31
C GLN A 37 -5.52 -1.10 24.12
N ALA A 38 -6.84 -0.98 24.06
CA ALA A 38 -7.74 -1.95 24.70
C ALA A 38 -7.60 -3.35 24.10
N LEU A 39 -7.48 -3.48 22.77
CA LEU A 39 -7.24 -4.77 22.10
C LEU A 39 -5.87 -5.37 22.48
N ARG A 40 -4.82 -4.53 22.56
CA ARG A 40 -3.50 -4.96 23.06
C ARG A 40 -3.58 -5.44 24.50
N ALA A 41 -4.26 -4.70 25.39
CA ALA A 41 -4.44 -5.07 26.78
C ALA A 41 -5.24 -6.38 26.96
N ALA A 42 -6.17 -6.66 26.03
CA ALA A 42 -6.91 -7.92 25.97
C ALA A 42 -6.09 -9.11 25.43
N GLY A 43 -4.83 -8.88 25.00
CA GLY A 43 -3.92 -9.92 24.53
C GLY A 43 -4.10 -10.31 23.05
N ASN A 44 -4.98 -9.65 22.30
CA ASN A 44 -5.20 -9.93 20.88
C ASN A 44 -5.39 -8.64 20.07
N PRO A 45 -4.28 -7.99 19.66
CA PRO A 45 -4.35 -6.72 18.95
C PRO A 45 -4.75 -6.85 17.48
N TRP A 46 -4.88 -8.08 16.96
CA TRP A 46 -5.19 -8.36 15.55
C TRP A 46 -6.68 -8.28 15.21
N GLN A 47 -7.53 -7.96 16.20
CA GLN A 47 -8.97 -7.86 16.01
C GLN A 47 -9.35 -6.58 15.24
N PRO A 48 -10.46 -6.60 14.47
CA PRO A 48 -10.98 -5.40 13.82
C PRO A 48 -11.26 -4.30 14.85
N VAL A 49 -10.86 -3.07 14.54
CA VAL A 49 -11.16 -1.91 15.40
C VAL A 49 -12.64 -1.56 15.29
N PRO A 50 -13.42 -1.54 16.39
CA PRO A 50 -14.85 -1.28 16.35
C PRO A 50 -15.23 0.03 15.65
N LEU A 51 -14.45 1.10 15.87
CA LEU A 51 -14.62 2.38 15.18
C LEU A 51 -14.52 2.22 13.66
N VAL A 52 -13.48 1.55 13.16
CA VAL A 52 -13.26 1.37 11.72
C VAL A 52 -14.44 0.60 11.11
N GLU A 53 -14.90 -0.47 11.77
CA GLU A 53 -16.06 -1.24 11.34
C GLU A 53 -17.37 -0.42 11.34
N ALA A 54 -17.56 0.46 12.32
CA ALA A 54 -18.73 1.34 12.39
C ALA A 54 -18.72 2.44 11.30
N LEU A 55 -17.54 2.85 10.84
CA LEU A 55 -17.41 3.88 9.80
C LEU A 55 -17.60 3.34 8.37
N LYS A 56 -17.33 2.05 8.11
CA LYS A 56 -17.46 1.43 6.78
C LYS A 56 -18.88 1.59 6.17
N PRO A 57 -19.99 1.31 6.90
CA PRO A 57 -21.34 1.56 6.37
C PRO A 57 -21.63 3.03 6.03
N LEU A 58 -21.11 3.96 6.83
CA LEU A 58 -21.27 5.41 6.59
C LEU A 58 -20.53 5.83 5.32
N ALA A 59 -19.30 5.34 5.13
CA ALA A 59 -18.51 5.60 3.92
C ALA A 59 -19.23 5.08 2.66
N ARG A 60 -19.84 3.90 2.73
CA ARG A 60 -20.67 3.35 1.64
C ARG A 60 -21.88 4.22 1.33
N GLN A 61 -22.62 4.64 2.36
CA GLN A 61 -23.78 5.51 2.20
C GLN A 61 -23.40 6.85 1.56
N ALA A 62 -22.21 7.37 1.85
CA ALA A 62 -21.67 8.58 1.25
C ALA A 62 -21.15 8.38 -0.20
N GLY A 63 -21.15 7.16 -0.72
CA GLY A 63 -20.59 6.82 -2.03
C GLY A 63 -19.04 6.86 -2.06
N LEU A 64 -18.40 6.66 -0.91
CA LEU A 64 -16.94 6.70 -0.73
C LEU A 64 -16.41 5.27 -0.52
N TRP A 65 -16.64 4.37 -1.48
CA TRP A 65 -16.27 2.95 -1.36
C TRP A 65 -15.64 2.42 -2.64
N ASN A 66 -14.59 1.60 -2.53
CA ASN A 66 -13.85 1.03 -3.66
C ASN A 66 -13.30 2.09 -4.64
N LEU A 67 -12.92 3.26 -4.13
CA LEU A 67 -12.48 4.42 -4.95
C LEU A 67 -11.20 4.16 -5.75
N PHE A 68 -10.44 3.11 -5.42
CA PHE A 68 -9.17 2.76 -6.05
C PHE A 68 -9.31 2.07 -7.41
N LEU A 69 -10.49 1.56 -7.76
CA LEU A 69 -10.68 0.82 -9.00
C LEU A 69 -10.78 1.78 -10.19
N PRO A 70 -9.89 1.69 -11.19
CA PRO A 70 -9.90 2.58 -12.36
C PRO A 70 -11.06 2.31 -13.32
N HIS A 71 -11.66 1.12 -13.25
CA HIS A 71 -12.73 0.68 -14.12
C HIS A 71 -13.92 0.19 -13.30
N ALA A 72 -15.10 0.27 -13.89
CA ALA A 72 -16.31 -0.22 -13.25
C ALA A 72 -16.30 -1.76 -13.23
N HIS A 73 -16.58 -2.37 -12.06
CA HIS A 73 -16.85 -3.80 -11.95
C HIS A 73 -18.35 -4.02 -12.13
N LYS A 74 -18.76 -4.84 -13.10
CA LYS A 74 -20.18 -5.08 -13.43
C LYS A 74 -21.01 -3.79 -13.66
N GLY A 75 -20.37 -2.74 -14.17
CA GLY A 75 -21.01 -1.45 -14.44
C GLY A 75 -21.09 -0.50 -13.25
N GLU A 76 -20.58 -0.88 -12.07
CA GLU A 76 -20.55 -0.03 -10.87
C GLU A 76 -19.13 0.52 -10.61
N GLY A 77 -19.03 1.82 -10.32
CA GLY A 77 -17.80 2.46 -9.87
C GLY A 77 -16.90 3.02 -10.98
N GLY A 78 -15.58 2.92 -10.79
CA GLY A 78 -14.55 3.42 -11.70
C GLY A 78 -14.14 4.89 -11.45
N VAL A 79 -12.95 5.11 -10.92
CA VAL A 79 -12.31 6.43 -10.75
C VAL A 79 -10.93 6.37 -11.38
N SER A 80 -10.67 7.24 -12.36
CA SER A 80 -9.37 7.26 -13.07
C SER A 80 -8.20 7.37 -12.08
N ASN A 81 -7.01 6.88 -12.45
CA ASN A 81 -5.84 7.00 -11.56
C ASN A 81 -5.57 8.47 -11.23
N PHE A 82 -5.78 9.36 -12.21
CA PHE A 82 -5.61 10.80 -12.05
C PHE A 82 -6.61 11.40 -11.05
N ASP A 83 -7.89 11.02 -11.09
CA ASP A 83 -8.90 11.49 -10.14
C ASP A 83 -8.77 10.83 -8.77
N TYR A 84 -8.25 9.60 -8.70
CA TYR A 84 -8.02 8.89 -7.45
C TYR A 84 -6.81 9.44 -6.68
N ALA A 85 -5.80 9.97 -7.38
CA ALA A 85 -4.58 10.48 -6.77
C ALA A 85 -4.80 11.44 -5.58
N PRO A 86 -5.58 12.54 -5.69
CA PRO A 86 -5.84 13.43 -4.56
C PRO A 86 -6.71 12.80 -3.47
N LEU A 87 -7.60 11.86 -3.81
CA LEU A 87 -8.39 11.11 -2.81
C LEU A 87 -7.47 10.24 -1.95
N CYS A 88 -6.53 9.55 -2.61
CA CYS A 88 -5.54 8.70 -1.97
C CYS A 88 -4.51 9.51 -1.18
N GLU A 89 -4.16 10.72 -1.64
CA GLU A 89 -3.38 11.69 -0.88
C GLU A 89 -4.08 12.06 0.44
N LEU A 90 -5.37 12.42 0.41
CA LEU A 90 -6.13 12.71 1.63
C LEU A 90 -6.16 11.51 2.59
N MET A 91 -6.39 10.30 2.07
CA MET A 91 -6.32 9.06 2.85
C MET A 91 -4.93 8.77 3.44
N GLY A 92 -3.86 9.29 2.85
CA GLY A 92 -2.49 9.15 3.36
C GLY A 92 -2.21 9.91 4.65
N ARG A 93 -3.09 10.85 5.03
CA ARG A 93 -2.91 11.67 6.23
C ARG A 93 -3.16 10.90 7.52
N VAL A 94 -3.95 9.81 7.48
CA VAL A 94 -4.30 8.98 8.64
C VAL A 94 -4.17 7.50 8.25
N ILE A 95 -3.28 6.76 8.92
CA ILE A 95 -2.84 5.41 8.52
C ILE A 95 -4.01 4.43 8.33
N TRP A 96 -4.95 4.41 9.27
CA TRP A 96 -6.09 3.48 9.27
C TRP A 96 -7.25 3.91 8.35
N SER A 97 -7.25 5.15 7.86
CA SER A 97 -8.41 5.72 7.15
C SER A 97 -8.72 5.00 5.83
N GLY A 98 -7.69 4.52 5.12
CA GLY A 98 -7.89 3.79 3.86
C GLY A 98 -8.78 2.55 4.01
N GLU A 99 -8.80 1.90 5.17
CA GLU A 99 -9.66 0.75 5.42
C GLU A 99 -11.15 1.11 5.50
N VAL A 100 -11.47 2.31 6.00
CA VAL A 100 -12.86 2.82 6.07
C VAL A 100 -13.50 2.92 4.70
N PHE A 101 -12.71 3.17 3.65
CA PHE A 101 -13.17 3.34 2.26
C PHE A 101 -12.88 2.10 1.38
N ASN A 102 -12.48 0.97 1.99
CA ASN A 102 -12.00 -0.24 1.30
C ASN A 102 -10.85 -0.01 0.32
N CYS A 103 -10.01 0.96 0.63
CA CYS A 103 -8.90 1.42 -0.19
C CYS A 103 -7.53 1.10 0.45
N SER A 104 -7.45 0.12 1.37
CA SER A 104 -6.20 -0.26 2.04
C SER A 104 -5.45 -1.38 1.31
N ALA A 105 -4.12 -1.28 1.27
CA ALA A 105 -3.26 -2.41 0.90
C ALA A 105 -3.34 -3.51 1.98
N PRO A 106 -3.04 -4.79 1.66
CA PRO A 106 -2.74 -5.33 0.33
C PRO A 106 -3.99 -5.63 -0.51
N ASP A 107 -5.18 -5.44 0.05
CA ASP A 107 -6.46 -5.84 -0.55
C ASP A 107 -6.74 -5.16 -1.88
N THR A 108 -6.45 -3.87 -2.04
CA THR A 108 -6.64 -3.19 -3.33
C THR A 108 -5.85 -3.87 -4.45
N GLY A 109 -4.58 -4.19 -4.22
CA GLY A 109 -3.75 -4.92 -5.18
C GLY A 109 -4.23 -6.36 -5.42
N ASN A 110 -4.76 -7.04 -4.40
CA ASN A 110 -5.36 -8.37 -4.55
C ASN A 110 -6.66 -8.31 -5.38
N MET A 111 -7.52 -7.32 -5.12
CA MET A 111 -8.77 -7.10 -5.86
C MET A 111 -8.50 -6.78 -7.33
N GLU A 112 -7.55 -5.89 -7.63
CA GLU A 112 -7.16 -5.60 -9.02
C GLU A 112 -6.58 -6.84 -9.73
N THR A 113 -5.83 -7.67 -8.99
CA THR A 113 -5.28 -8.92 -9.52
C THR A 113 -6.40 -9.88 -9.91
N LEU A 114 -7.37 -10.09 -9.01
CA LEU A 114 -8.52 -10.97 -9.25
C LEU A 114 -9.42 -10.43 -10.37
N GLU A 115 -9.63 -9.11 -10.43
CA GLU A 115 -10.44 -8.49 -11.47
C GLU A 115 -9.85 -8.72 -12.86
N ARG A 116 -8.52 -8.56 -12.97
CA ARG A 116 -7.83 -8.66 -14.26
C ARG A 116 -7.56 -10.09 -14.71
N TYR A 117 -7.23 -10.98 -13.77
CA TYR A 117 -6.66 -12.30 -14.06
C TYR A 117 -7.47 -13.47 -13.50
N GLY A 118 -8.45 -13.19 -12.65
CA GLY A 118 -9.32 -14.22 -12.08
C GLY A 118 -10.32 -14.74 -13.10
N THR A 119 -10.65 -16.03 -13.00
CA THR A 119 -11.83 -16.59 -13.67
C THR A 119 -13.11 -16.05 -13.04
N GLU A 120 -14.26 -16.16 -13.71
CA GLU A 120 -15.53 -15.73 -13.13
C GLU A 120 -15.85 -16.44 -11.80
N ALA A 121 -15.54 -17.73 -11.69
CA ALA A 121 -15.68 -18.48 -10.43
C ALA A 121 -14.77 -17.92 -9.31
N GLN A 122 -13.52 -17.57 -9.63
CA GLN A 122 -12.60 -16.95 -8.68
C GLN A 122 -13.07 -15.55 -8.27
N LYS A 123 -13.60 -14.76 -9.21
CA LYS A 123 -14.15 -13.42 -8.91
C LYS A 123 -15.36 -13.52 -8.00
N THR A 124 -16.33 -14.36 -8.31
CA THR A 124 -17.51 -14.55 -7.44
C THR A 124 -17.12 -15.06 -6.06
N ARG A 125 -16.18 -15.99 -5.98
CA ARG A 125 -15.77 -16.55 -4.68
C ARG A 125 -14.94 -15.59 -3.83
N TRP A 126 -14.08 -14.77 -4.44
CA TRP A 126 -13.06 -14.01 -3.68
C TRP A 126 -13.11 -12.50 -3.93
N LEU A 127 -13.27 -12.06 -5.17
CA LEU A 127 -13.30 -10.63 -5.48
C LEU A 127 -14.56 -9.97 -4.93
N GLU A 128 -15.74 -10.54 -5.14
CA GLU A 128 -17.01 -9.96 -4.67
C GLU A 128 -17.02 -9.77 -3.15
N PRO A 129 -16.67 -10.77 -2.31
CA PRO A 129 -16.54 -10.57 -0.86
C PRO A 129 -15.51 -9.50 -0.45
N LEU A 130 -14.41 -9.36 -1.20
CA LEU A 130 -13.39 -8.32 -0.96
C LEU A 130 -13.93 -6.92 -1.33
N LEU A 131 -14.62 -6.78 -2.46
CA LEU A 131 -15.30 -5.55 -2.86
C LEU A 131 -16.40 -5.16 -1.88
N GLU A 132 -17.03 -6.16 -1.27
CA GLU A 132 -18.00 -6.01 -0.18
C GLU A 132 -17.34 -5.88 1.20
N GLY A 133 -16.01 -5.82 1.32
CA GLY A 133 -15.29 -5.65 2.60
C GLY A 133 -15.66 -6.67 3.67
N ARG A 134 -16.23 -7.83 3.29
CA ARG A 134 -16.61 -8.91 4.21
C ARG A 134 -15.40 -9.72 4.64
N ILE A 135 -14.48 -9.91 3.71
CA ILE A 135 -13.22 -10.60 3.93
C ILE A 135 -12.05 -9.65 3.68
N ARG A 136 -10.87 -10.08 4.11
CA ARG A 136 -9.56 -9.48 3.84
C ARG A 136 -8.69 -10.51 3.12
N SER A 137 -7.57 -10.06 2.59
CA SER A 137 -6.62 -10.91 1.89
C SER A 137 -5.16 -10.55 2.22
N ALA A 138 -4.25 -11.46 1.90
CA ALA A 138 -2.81 -11.20 2.00
C ALA A 138 -2.08 -11.62 0.72
N PHE A 139 -0.92 -11.01 0.47
CA PHE A 139 -0.05 -11.36 -0.64
C PHE A 139 1.25 -11.96 -0.13
N LEU A 140 1.52 -13.19 -0.55
CA LEU A 140 2.59 -14.03 -0.05
C LEU A 140 3.64 -14.22 -1.14
N MET A 141 4.57 -13.26 -1.23
CA MET A 141 5.66 -13.30 -2.22
C MET A 141 7.02 -13.44 -1.54
N THR A 142 7.35 -12.53 -0.62
CA THR A 142 8.67 -12.45 0.01
C THR A 142 8.98 -13.69 0.85
N GLU A 143 10.18 -14.20 0.72
CA GLU A 143 10.72 -15.35 1.44
C GLU A 143 11.88 -14.92 2.35
N PRO A 144 12.00 -15.49 3.57
CA PRO A 144 13.08 -15.12 4.48
C PRO A 144 14.44 -15.69 4.09
N ALA A 145 14.47 -16.81 3.38
CA ALA A 145 15.71 -17.54 3.05
C ALA A 145 16.46 -16.97 1.83
N VAL A 146 15.80 -16.13 1.01
CA VAL A 146 16.34 -15.65 -0.26
C VAL A 146 16.13 -14.15 -0.43
N ALA A 147 17.02 -13.51 -1.19
CA ALA A 147 16.91 -12.11 -1.56
C ALA A 147 15.73 -11.90 -2.55
N SER A 148 14.53 -11.70 -2.01
CA SER A 148 13.26 -11.66 -2.74
C SER A 148 13.06 -10.40 -3.60
N SER A 149 13.98 -9.43 -3.52
CA SER A 149 13.98 -8.24 -4.40
C SER A 149 14.25 -8.61 -5.86
N ASP A 150 14.99 -9.70 -6.11
CA ASP A 150 14.97 -10.42 -7.38
C ASP A 150 13.95 -11.55 -7.27
N ALA A 151 12.79 -11.36 -7.90
CA ALA A 151 11.69 -12.33 -7.88
C ALA A 151 12.06 -13.70 -8.51
N THR A 152 13.17 -13.80 -9.26
CA THR A 152 13.63 -15.09 -9.80
C THR A 152 14.23 -16.00 -8.73
N ASN A 153 14.61 -15.44 -7.57
CA ASN A 153 15.14 -16.18 -6.42
C ASN A 153 14.06 -16.85 -5.58
N ILE A 154 12.78 -16.60 -5.83
CA ILE A 154 11.67 -17.27 -5.12
C ILE A 154 11.78 -18.78 -5.28
N GLU A 155 11.76 -19.51 -4.16
CA GLU A 155 11.97 -20.96 -4.08
C GLU A 155 10.75 -21.73 -3.57
N CYS A 156 9.75 -21.07 -2.98
CA CYS A 156 8.49 -21.71 -2.56
C CYS A 156 7.93 -22.58 -3.69
N SER A 157 7.85 -23.88 -3.47
CA SER A 157 7.46 -24.86 -4.49
C SER A 157 5.95 -24.91 -4.64
N ILE A 158 5.48 -24.98 -5.89
CA ILE A 158 4.10 -25.26 -6.26
C ILE A 158 4.13 -26.42 -7.26
N ARG A 159 3.89 -27.65 -6.79
CA ARG A 159 3.97 -28.86 -7.63
C ARG A 159 2.57 -29.33 -8.03
N ARG A 160 2.33 -29.50 -9.33
CA ARG A 160 1.12 -30.15 -9.84
C ARG A 160 1.08 -31.61 -9.38
N ASP A 161 -0.06 -32.06 -8.86
CA ASP A 161 -0.28 -33.42 -8.36
C ASP A 161 -1.71 -33.87 -8.74
N GLY A 162 -1.87 -34.36 -9.97
CA GLY A 162 -3.17 -34.66 -10.55
C GLY A 162 -4.03 -33.40 -10.74
N ASP A 163 -5.19 -33.39 -10.11
CA ASP A 163 -6.15 -32.27 -10.16
C ASP A 163 -5.90 -31.21 -9.08
N ASP A 164 -4.81 -31.34 -8.33
CA ASP A 164 -4.39 -30.39 -7.30
C ASP A 164 -2.99 -29.81 -7.55
N TYR A 165 -2.65 -28.78 -6.77
CA TYR A 165 -1.29 -28.37 -6.48
C TYR A 165 -0.94 -28.65 -5.02
N VAL A 166 0.32 -29.01 -4.77
CA VAL A 166 0.92 -29.11 -3.44
C VAL A 166 1.95 -27.99 -3.28
N ILE A 167 1.80 -27.19 -2.23
CA ILE A 167 2.59 -25.98 -1.99
C ILE A 167 3.44 -26.17 -0.74
N ASN A 168 4.74 -25.87 -0.87
CA ASN A 168 5.71 -25.95 0.23
C ASN A 168 6.63 -24.72 0.24
N GLY A 169 6.73 -24.04 1.38
CA GLY A 169 7.64 -22.92 1.53
C GLY A 169 7.35 -22.05 2.74
N ARG A 170 8.15 -21.00 2.91
CA ARG A 170 8.02 -20.04 4.00
C ARG A 170 7.96 -18.63 3.44
N LYS A 171 6.95 -17.88 3.82
CA LYS A 171 6.70 -16.50 3.39
C LYS A 171 6.74 -15.56 4.60
N TRP A 172 7.14 -14.32 4.40
CA TRP A 172 7.17 -13.32 5.48
C TRP A 172 6.86 -11.93 4.94
N PHE A 173 6.62 -10.98 5.84
CA PHE A 173 6.01 -9.68 5.50
C PHE A 173 4.68 -9.82 4.76
N SER A 174 3.90 -10.85 5.13
CA SER A 174 2.56 -11.08 4.59
C SER A 174 1.57 -10.18 5.31
N SER A 175 1.45 -8.94 4.84
CA SER A 175 0.62 -7.91 5.48
C SER A 175 -0.85 -8.33 5.55
N GLY A 176 -1.54 -8.06 6.66
CA GLY A 176 -2.96 -8.41 6.83
C GLY A 176 -3.23 -9.87 7.20
N ALA A 177 -2.25 -10.77 7.07
CA ALA A 177 -2.44 -12.20 7.37
C ALA A 177 -2.69 -12.50 8.86
N GLY A 178 -2.52 -11.54 9.77
CA GLY A 178 -2.91 -11.70 11.17
C GLY A 178 -4.39 -11.50 11.42
N HIS A 179 -5.05 -10.73 10.55
CA HIS A 179 -6.42 -10.28 10.73
C HIS A 179 -7.41 -11.46 10.64
N PRO A 180 -8.40 -11.58 11.54
CA PRO A 180 -9.31 -12.74 11.57
C PRO A 180 -10.19 -12.84 10.33
N LYS A 181 -10.50 -11.71 9.67
CA LYS A 181 -11.23 -11.71 8.39
C LYS A 181 -10.34 -12.01 7.17
N CYS A 182 -9.03 -12.24 7.34
CA CYS A 182 -8.17 -12.55 6.20
C CYS A 182 -8.40 -14.00 5.77
N GLU A 183 -9.22 -14.22 4.74
CA GLU A 183 -9.65 -15.58 4.35
C GLU A 183 -8.87 -16.15 3.15
N ILE A 184 -8.20 -15.30 2.38
CA ILE A 184 -7.56 -15.72 1.13
C ILE A 184 -6.16 -15.13 0.95
N PHE A 185 -5.22 -15.97 0.53
CA PHE A 185 -3.88 -15.58 0.14
C PHE A 185 -3.71 -15.68 -1.37
N ILE A 186 -3.04 -14.68 -1.95
CA ILE A 186 -2.43 -14.83 -3.27
C ILE A 186 -0.95 -15.18 -3.04
N VAL A 187 -0.56 -16.42 -3.36
CA VAL A 187 0.79 -16.94 -3.14
C VAL A 187 1.56 -16.96 -4.44
N MET A 188 2.78 -16.43 -4.45
CA MET A 188 3.73 -16.59 -5.56
C MET A 188 4.73 -17.69 -5.23
N GLY A 189 4.94 -18.62 -6.16
CA GLY A 189 5.90 -19.72 -6.00
C GLY A 189 6.37 -20.26 -7.35
N LYS A 190 7.37 -21.15 -7.32
CA LYS A 190 7.98 -21.78 -8.48
C LYS A 190 7.22 -23.05 -8.87
N THR A 191 6.66 -23.05 -10.07
CA THR A 191 5.92 -24.18 -10.67
C THR A 191 6.80 -25.04 -11.57
N ASP A 192 7.71 -24.43 -12.33
CA ASP A 192 8.60 -25.14 -13.25
C ASP A 192 10.03 -24.57 -13.16
N PRO A 193 10.95 -25.24 -12.44
CA PRO A 193 12.35 -24.82 -12.34
C PRO A 193 13.15 -24.90 -13.64
N GLU A 194 12.69 -25.68 -14.63
CA GLU A 194 13.40 -25.92 -15.89
C GLU A 194 12.93 -24.98 -17.02
N ALA A 195 11.80 -24.30 -16.83
CA ALA A 195 11.33 -23.27 -17.75
C ALA A 195 12.31 -22.09 -17.85
N ALA A 196 12.13 -21.26 -18.89
CA ALA A 196 12.86 -20.00 -19.01
C ALA A 196 12.70 -19.15 -17.74
N ARG A 197 13.77 -18.49 -17.29
CA ARG A 197 13.88 -17.83 -15.97
C ARG A 197 12.67 -17.00 -15.51
N HIS A 198 11.98 -16.31 -16.43
CA HIS A 198 10.81 -15.47 -16.12
C HIS A 198 9.45 -16.16 -16.29
N LEU A 199 9.44 -17.45 -16.57
CA LEU A 199 8.27 -18.33 -16.73
C LEU A 199 8.26 -19.46 -15.67
N GLN A 200 9.16 -19.42 -14.69
CA GLN A 200 9.28 -20.48 -13.68
C GLN A 200 8.25 -20.35 -12.55
N GLN A 201 7.68 -19.16 -12.35
CA GLN A 201 6.81 -18.84 -11.23
C GLN A 201 5.36 -18.66 -11.66
N SER A 202 4.45 -19.00 -10.77
CA SER A 202 3.01 -18.79 -10.91
C SER A 202 2.44 -18.09 -9.68
N MET A 203 1.20 -17.61 -9.79
CA MET A 203 0.42 -17.19 -8.62
C MET A 203 -0.78 -18.12 -8.44
N ILE A 204 -1.07 -18.47 -7.19
CA ILE A 204 -2.13 -19.41 -6.84
C ILE A 204 -2.92 -18.88 -5.63
N LEU A 205 -4.23 -19.11 -5.64
CA LEU A 205 -5.13 -18.76 -4.56
C LEU A 205 -5.10 -19.84 -3.47
N VAL A 206 -4.87 -19.44 -2.22
CA VAL A 206 -4.79 -20.36 -1.08
C VAL A 206 -5.69 -19.85 0.04
N PRO A 207 -6.85 -20.49 0.30
CA PRO A 207 -7.66 -20.19 1.48
C PRO A 207 -6.83 -20.31 2.75
N ARG A 208 -6.99 -19.36 3.68
CA ARG A 208 -6.20 -19.32 4.92
C ARG A 208 -6.28 -20.61 5.72
N ASP A 209 -7.47 -21.20 5.80
CA ASP A 209 -7.73 -22.36 6.64
C ASP A 209 -7.46 -23.70 5.93
N THR A 210 -6.81 -23.68 4.76
CA THR A 210 -6.38 -24.92 4.10
C THR A 210 -5.37 -25.65 5.00
N PRO A 211 -5.54 -26.96 5.25
CA PRO A 211 -4.58 -27.74 6.04
C PRO A 211 -3.14 -27.56 5.54
N GLY A 212 -2.21 -27.36 6.48
CA GLY A 212 -0.80 -27.08 6.18
C GLY A 212 -0.43 -25.60 6.17
N VAL A 213 -1.40 -24.68 6.20
CA VAL A 213 -1.15 -23.24 6.38
C VAL A 213 -0.98 -22.92 7.86
N THR A 214 0.10 -22.25 8.23
CA THR A 214 0.33 -21.78 9.61
C THR A 214 0.85 -20.35 9.62
N VAL A 215 0.10 -19.43 10.25
CA VAL A 215 0.58 -18.08 10.56
C VAL A 215 1.47 -18.18 11.81
N LEU A 216 2.79 -18.13 11.62
CA LEU A 216 3.77 -18.45 12.66
C LEU A 216 3.91 -17.35 13.71
N ARG A 217 4.11 -16.10 13.28
CA ARG A 217 4.32 -14.95 14.18
C ARG A 217 4.14 -13.62 13.46
N PRO A 218 3.86 -12.54 14.21
CA PRO A 218 3.99 -11.18 13.72
C PRO A 218 5.46 -10.74 13.59
N LEU A 219 5.68 -9.72 12.76
CA LEU A 219 6.94 -9.00 12.57
C LEU A 219 6.74 -7.55 13.00
N SER A 220 7.73 -6.99 13.69
CA SER A 220 7.72 -5.58 14.08
C SER A 220 8.57 -4.72 13.15
N VAL A 221 8.14 -3.49 12.90
CA VAL A 221 8.87 -2.47 12.16
C VAL A 221 9.26 -1.37 13.15
N PHE A 222 10.56 -1.19 13.44
CA PHE A 222 11.02 -0.24 14.47
C PHE A 222 10.34 -0.41 15.85
N GLY A 223 9.85 -1.62 16.16
CA GLY A 223 9.10 -1.90 17.39
C GLY A 223 7.59 -1.75 17.29
N TYR A 224 7.05 -1.21 16.18
CA TYR A 224 5.62 -1.18 15.90
C TYR A 224 5.15 -2.54 15.38
N ASP A 225 4.04 -3.05 15.91
CA ASP A 225 3.40 -4.30 15.48
C ASP A 225 2.43 -4.11 14.29
N ASP A 226 2.13 -2.85 13.96
CA ASP A 226 1.17 -2.41 12.95
C ASP A 226 -0.23 -3.02 13.10
N ALA A 227 -0.60 -3.46 14.30
CA ALA A 227 -1.88 -4.10 14.53
C ALA A 227 -3.06 -3.12 14.30
N PRO A 228 -4.22 -3.59 13.77
CA PRO A 228 -4.52 -4.99 13.45
C PRO A 228 -4.07 -5.39 12.03
N HIS A 229 -3.49 -4.45 11.27
CA HIS A 229 -3.00 -4.70 9.90
C HIS A 229 -1.89 -5.75 9.92
N GLY A 230 -0.78 -5.44 10.60
CA GLY A 230 0.33 -6.34 10.91
C GLY A 230 1.06 -6.92 9.69
N HIS A 231 2.20 -7.53 9.99
CA HIS A 231 3.01 -8.27 9.02
C HIS A 231 3.31 -9.65 9.56
N MET A 232 2.90 -10.71 8.86
CA MET A 232 3.08 -12.06 9.38
C MET A 232 4.14 -12.85 8.62
N GLU A 233 4.75 -13.78 9.35
CA GLU A 233 5.46 -14.91 8.81
C GLU A 233 4.50 -16.10 8.69
N VAL A 234 4.46 -16.75 7.52
CA VAL A 234 3.53 -17.82 7.16
C VAL A 234 4.31 -19.02 6.65
N LEU A 235 4.03 -20.19 7.22
CA LEU A 235 4.51 -21.49 6.76
C LEU A 235 3.43 -22.16 5.90
N LEU A 236 3.85 -22.72 4.78
CA LEU A 236 3.04 -23.56 3.90
C LEU A 236 3.70 -24.94 3.87
N GLU A 237 3.07 -25.93 4.50
CA GLU A 237 3.59 -27.29 4.60
C GLU A 237 2.58 -28.28 4.01
N ASN A 238 2.89 -28.82 2.84
CA ASN A 238 2.03 -29.73 2.08
C ASN A 238 0.60 -29.20 1.87
N VAL A 239 0.49 -27.88 1.67
CA VAL A 239 -0.80 -27.22 1.43
C VAL A 239 -1.34 -27.69 0.07
N ARG A 240 -2.51 -28.32 0.08
CA ARG A 240 -3.15 -28.88 -1.13
C ARG A 240 -4.35 -28.04 -1.53
N VAL A 241 -4.35 -27.57 -2.77
CA VAL A 241 -5.46 -26.79 -3.35
C VAL A 241 -5.80 -27.30 -4.75
N PRO A 242 -7.08 -27.18 -5.20
CA PRO A 242 -7.47 -27.57 -6.55
C PRO A 242 -6.69 -26.85 -7.64
N ALA A 243 -6.50 -27.48 -8.79
CA ALA A 243 -5.78 -26.90 -9.93
C ALA A 243 -6.43 -25.61 -10.46
N GLU A 244 -7.74 -25.46 -10.30
CA GLU A 244 -8.51 -24.26 -10.64
C GLU A 244 -8.15 -23.04 -9.77
N ASN A 245 -7.40 -23.20 -8.68
CA ASN A 245 -6.93 -22.07 -7.88
C ASN A 245 -5.76 -21.31 -8.53
N ILE A 246 -5.16 -21.84 -9.60
CA ILE A 246 -4.11 -21.13 -10.34
C ILE A 246 -4.68 -19.85 -10.96
N LEU A 247 -3.96 -18.73 -10.85
CA LEU A 247 -4.34 -17.47 -11.47
C LEU A 247 -3.75 -17.40 -12.88
N LEU A 248 -4.61 -17.17 -13.88
CA LEU A 248 -4.29 -17.05 -15.31
C LEU A 248 -3.69 -18.31 -15.97
N GLY A 249 -2.76 -19.01 -15.31
CA GLY A 249 -2.11 -20.23 -15.78
C GLY A 249 -0.68 -20.38 -15.23
N GLU A 250 -0.10 -21.56 -15.43
CA GLU A 250 1.29 -21.84 -15.04
C GLU A 250 2.29 -20.92 -15.78
N GLY A 251 3.36 -20.52 -15.10
CA GLY A 251 4.42 -19.65 -15.62
C GLY A 251 4.03 -18.17 -15.79
N ARG A 252 2.82 -17.79 -15.39
CA ARG A 252 2.31 -16.40 -15.54
C ARG A 252 2.57 -15.52 -14.32
N GLY A 253 3.34 -15.98 -13.33
CA GLY A 253 3.58 -15.26 -12.08
C GLY A 253 4.24 -13.90 -12.27
N PHE A 254 5.24 -13.79 -13.16
CA PHE A 254 5.89 -12.51 -13.46
C PHE A 254 4.95 -11.51 -14.14
N GLU A 255 4.10 -11.97 -15.05
CA GLU A 255 3.12 -11.13 -15.73
C GLU A 255 2.11 -10.56 -14.74
N ILE A 256 1.57 -11.41 -13.87
CA ILE A 256 0.62 -10.99 -12.83
C ILE A 256 1.28 -10.03 -11.85
N ALA A 257 2.52 -10.31 -11.40
CA ALA A 257 3.26 -9.43 -10.50
C ALA A 257 3.49 -8.03 -11.12
N GLN A 258 3.85 -7.96 -12.40
CA GLN A 258 4.01 -6.68 -13.10
C GLN A 258 2.69 -5.92 -13.26
N GLY A 259 1.60 -6.63 -13.54
CA GLY A 259 0.26 -6.05 -13.65
C GLY A 259 -0.22 -5.45 -12.32
N ARG A 260 -0.04 -6.20 -11.23
CA ARG A 260 -0.42 -5.85 -9.85
C ARG A 260 0.40 -4.70 -9.27
N LEU A 261 1.73 -4.77 -9.39
CA LEU A 261 2.63 -3.87 -8.66
C LEU A 261 2.65 -2.45 -9.25
N GLY A 262 2.17 -2.23 -10.47
CA GLY A 262 2.06 -0.89 -11.05
C GLY A 262 1.15 0.04 -10.22
N PRO A 263 -0.15 -0.27 -10.10
CA PRO A 263 -1.10 0.52 -9.30
C PRO A 263 -0.77 0.52 -7.80
N GLY A 264 -0.36 -0.63 -7.23
CA GLY A 264 0.06 -0.70 -5.82
C GLY A 264 1.14 0.34 -5.46
N ARG A 265 2.18 0.44 -6.30
CA ARG A 265 3.27 1.42 -6.12
C ARG A 265 2.76 2.85 -6.12
N ILE A 266 1.90 3.23 -7.07
CA ILE A 266 1.43 4.62 -7.16
C ILE A 266 0.49 4.97 -6.00
N HIS A 267 -0.36 4.04 -5.54
CA HIS A 267 -1.24 4.25 -4.39
C HIS A 267 -0.44 4.53 -3.11
N HIS A 268 0.66 3.80 -2.89
CA HIS A 268 1.58 4.11 -1.79
C HIS A 268 2.22 5.49 -1.92
N CYS A 269 2.60 5.89 -3.14
CA CYS A 269 3.18 7.20 -3.39
C CYS A 269 2.19 8.33 -3.10
N MET A 270 0.95 8.22 -3.58
CA MET A 270 -0.13 9.19 -3.30
C MET A 270 -0.31 9.37 -1.78
N ARG A 271 -0.41 8.27 -1.02
CA ARG A 271 -0.49 8.35 0.46
C ARG A 271 0.75 8.96 1.10
N SER A 272 1.94 8.74 0.53
CA SER A 272 3.20 9.31 1.04
C SER A 272 3.20 10.84 0.92
N ILE A 273 2.56 11.40 -0.12
CA ILE A 273 2.37 12.86 -0.26
C ILE A 273 1.46 13.38 0.87
N GLY A 274 0.35 12.69 1.14
CA GLY A 274 -0.56 13.05 2.24
C GLY A 274 0.11 13.05 3.61
N ALA A 275 0.93 12.03 3.86
CA ALA A 275 1.74 11.97 5.08
C ALA A 275 2.73 13.13 5.18
N ALA A 276 3.36 13.52 4.07
CA ALA A 276 4.29 14.66 4.05
C ALA A 276 3.58 16.00 4.30
N GLU A 277 2.40 16.22 3.73
CA GLU A 277 1.59 17.42 3.99
C GLU A 277 1.21 17.54 5.45
N ARG A 278 0.68 16.47 6.05
CA ARG A 278 0.33 16.47 7.48
C ARG A 278 1.56 16.72 8.36
N ALA A 279 2.71 16.12 8.03
CA ALA A 279 3.94 16.37 8.77
C ALA A 279 4.39 17.83 8.68
N LEU A 280 4.27 18.46 7.51
CA LEU A 280 4.59 19.89 7.32
C LEU A 280 3.67 20.79 8.14
N GLU A 281 2.37 20.52 8.17
CA GLU A 281 1.40 21.26 9.00
C GLU A 281 1.75 21.14 10.49
N LEU A 282 1.95 19.92 10.99
CA LEU A 282 2.34 19.67 12.38
C LEU A 282 3.67 20.37 12.73
N MET A 283 4.63 20.37 11.81
CA MET A 283 5.89 21.08 11.97
C MET A 283 5.65 22.59 12.14
N ILE A 284 4.87 23.22 11.26
CA ILE A 284 4.58 24.66 11.31
C ILE A 284 3.83 25.04 12.60
N ASP A 285 2.80 24.29 12.97
CA ASP A 285 2.02 24.51 14.18
C ASP A 285 2.90 24.43 15.44
N ARG A 286 3.74 23.40 15.52
CA ARG A 286 4.66 23.19 16.63
C ARG A 286 5.68 24.32 16.77
N LEU A 287 6.26 24.74 15.65
CA LEU A 287 7.27 25.80 15.63
C LEU A 287 6.70 27.15 16.04
N SER A 288 5.45 27.42 15.66
CA SER A 288 4.74 28.64 16.00
C SER A 288 4.33 28.68 17.48
N ALA A 289 4.03 27.53 18.08
CA ALA A 289 3.54 27.39 19.45
C ALA A 289 4.65 27.23 20.53
N ARG A 290 5.93 27.31 20.16
CA ARG A 290 7.06 27.06 21.08
C ARG A 290 8.10 28.17 20.98
N VAL A 291 8.62 28.58 22.14
CA VAL A 291 9.65 29.61 22.27
C VAL A 291 10.93 28.97 22.79
N ALA A 292 12.06 29.24 22.12
CA ALA A 292 13.39 28.90 22.61
C ALA A 292 14.36 30.02 22.24
N PHE A 293 15.35 30.27 23.10
CA PHE A 293 16.34 31.33 22.90
C PHE A 293 15.70 32.71 22.67
N GLY A 294 14.63 33.01 23.40
CA GLY A 294 13.99 34.34 23.42
C GLY A 294 13.00 34.65 22.30
N GLN A 295 12.73 33.71 21.38
CA GLN A 295 11.77 33.91 20.28
C GLN A 295 11.04 32.62 19.90
N PRO A 296 9.90 32.70 19.19
CA PRO A 296 9.27 31.52 18.60
C PRO A 296 10.26 30.74 17.73
N LEU A 297 10.19 29.41 17.77
CA LEU A 297 11.05 28.58 16.91
C LEU A 297 10.82 28.91 15.43
N SER A 298 9.59 29.24 15.06
CA SER A 298 9.24 29.67 13.70
C SER A 298 10.00 30.92 13.23
N ALA A 299 10.54 31.77 14.13
CA ALA A 299 11.33 32.94 13.76
C ALA A 299 12.81 32.62 13.47
N GLN A 300 13.27 31.39 13.75
CA GLN A 300 14.66 31.00 13.52
C GLN A 300 14.84 30.56 12.05
N SER A 301 15.84 31.13 11.38
CA SER A 301 16.04 30.97 9.92
C SER A 301 16.14 29.53 9.42
N ILE A 302 16.72 28.63 10.22
CA ILE A 302 16.82 27.20 9.88
C ILE A 302 15.44 26.56 9.61
N TRP A 303 14.40 27.03 10.31
CA TRP A 303 13.04 26.52 10.12
C TRP A 303 12.38 27.11 8.88
N HIS A 304 12.68 28.36 8.51
CA HIS A 304 12.23 28.90 7.22
C HIS A 304 12.76 28.07 6.05
N GLU A 305 14.04 27.70 6.07
CA GLU A 305 14.66 26.87 5.04
C GLU A 305 13.98 25.49 4.95
N ARG A 306 13.81 24.80 6.08
CA ARG A 306 13.17 23.47 6.11
C ARG A 306 11.71 23.49 5.68
N ILE A 307 10.95 24.52 6.07
CA ILE A 307 9.57 24.71 5.63
C ILE A 307 9.52 24.92 4.11
N ALA A 308 10.37 25.81 3.58
CA ALA A 308 10.44 26.09 2.15
C ALA A 308 10.85 24.84 1.35
N GLU A 309 11.90 24.14 1.78
CA GLU A 309 12.38 22.91 1.13
C GLU A 309 11.32 21.81 1.18
N SER A 310 10.61 21.65 2.32
CA SER A 310 9.50 20.70 2.43
C SER A 310 8.41 20.99 1.40
N ARG A 311 7.98 22.24 1.28
CA ARG A 311 6.97 22.64 0.28
C ARG A 311 7.44 22.33 -1.15
N CYS A 312 8.68 22.71 -1.49
CA CYS A 312 9.27 22.41 -2.79
C CYS A 312 9.29 20.90 -3.09
N MET A 313 9.81 20.09 -2.15
CA MET A 313 9.89 18.64 -2.32
C MET A 313 8.51 17.98 -2.47
N ILE A 314 7.54 18.38 -1.64
CA ILE A 314 6.18 17.85 -1.66
C ILE A 314 5.52 18.15 -3.01
N ASP A 315 5.58 19.41 -3.47
CA ASP A 315 4.94 19.81 -4.72
C ASP A 315 5.60 19.14 -5.93
N GLN A 316 6.92 19.00 -5.95
CA GLN A 316 7.63 18.23 -6.98
C GLN A 316 7.19 16.77 -7.02
N ALA A 317 7.11 16.12 -5.86
CA ALA A 317 6.69 14.73 -5.75
C ALA A 317 5.20 14.54 -6.11
N ARG A 318 4.33 15.49 -5.74
CA ARG A 318 2.92 15.51 -6.13
C ARG A 318 2.77 15.62 -7.65
N LEU A 319 3.46 16.57 -8.29
CA LEU A 319 3.41 16.74 -9.74
C LEU A 319 3.88 15.49 -10.48
N LEU A 320 4.95 14.85 -9.99
CA LEU A 320 5.43 13.58 -10.56
C LEU A 320 4.41 12.44 -10.35
N THR A 321 3.73 12.39 -9.20
CA THR A 321 2.65 11.42 -8.92
C THR A 321 1.47 11.62 -9.89
N MET A 322 1.01 12.87 -10.06
CA MET A 322 -0.08 13.20 -10.99
C MET A 322 0.28 12.87 -12.44
N ASN A 323 1.54 13.11 -12.84
CA ASN A 323 2.03 12.71 -14.16
C ASN A 323 2.02 11.18 -14.34
N ALA A 324 2.51 10.42 -13.35
CA ALA A 324 2.46 8.96 -13.41
C ALA A 324 1.03 8.44 -13.52
N ALA A 325 0.10 9.01 -12.74
CA ALA A 325 -1.32 8.68 -12.79
C ALA A 325 -1.93 8.97 -14.17
N LYS A 326 -1.64 10.14 -14.74
CA LYS A 326 -2.09 10.50 -16.10
C LYS A 326 -1.54 9.55 -17.16
N MET A 327 -0.27 9.16 -17.04
CA MET A 327 0.36 8.21 -17.96
C MET A 327 -0.28 6.82 -17.84
N MET A 328 -0.63 6.37 -16.64
CA MET A 328 -1.37 5.12 -16.45
C MET A 328 -2.74 5.16 -17.14
N ASP A 329 -3.46 6.27 -17.04
CA ASP A 329 -4.77 6.43 -17.68
C ASP A 329 -4.72 6.51 -19.21
N THR A 330 -3.62 7.02 -19.78
CA THR A 330 -3.51 7.29 -21.23
C THR A 330 -2.76 6.22 -22.01
N VAL A 331 -1.70 5.64 -21.45
CA VAL A 331 -0.84 4.64 -22.11
C VAL A 331 -0.76 3.30 -21.37
N GLY A 332 -1.51 3.17 -20.28
CA GLY A 332 -1.53 1.96 -19.44
C GLY A 332 -0.26 1.76 -18.61
N ASN A 333 -0.33 0.86 -17.63
CA ASN A 333 0.75 0.59 -16.67
C ASN A 333 2.09 0.23 -17.33
N LYS A 334 2.06 -0.51 -18.45
CA LYS A 334 3.27 -0.92 -19.18
C LYS A 334 3.94 0.28 -19.86
N GLY A 335 3.15 1.21 -20.41
CA GLY A 335 3.64 2.45 -21.01
C GLY A 335 4.20 3.41 -19.95
N ALA A 336 3.53 3.50 -18.80
CA ALA A 336 3.87 4.37 -17.67
C ALA A 336 4.97 3.83 -16.73
N ARG A 337 5.63 2.72 -17.10
CA ARG A 337 6.56 2.02 -16.19
C ARG A 337 7.74 2.88 -15.71
N ALA A 338 8.17 3.86 -16.52
CA ALA A 338 9.26 4.75 -16.14
C ALA A 338 8.79 5.71 -15.04
N GLU A 339 7.62 6.33 -15.24
CA GLU A 339 7.00 7.28 -14.35
C GLU A 339 6.62 6.64 -13.00
N ILE A 340 6.06 5.42 -13.03
CA ILE A 340 5.76 4.63 -11.83
C ILE A 340 7.05 4.33 -11.03
N ALA A 341 8.13 3.93 -11.72
CA ALA A 341 9.40 3.65 -11.05
C ALA A 341 10.03 4.92 -10.45
N MET A 342 9.98 6.05 -11.18
CA MET A 342 10.48 7.33 -10.69
C MET A 342 9.77 7.76 -9.41
N ILE A 343 8.43 7.74 -9.40
CA ILE A 343 7.70 8.19 -8.23
C ILE A 343 7.86 7.25 -7.03
N LYS A 344 8.00 5.94 -7.26
CA LYS A 344 8.27 4.96 -6.21
C LYS A 344 9.58 5.21 -5.45
N VAL A 345 10.56 5.86 -6.09
CA VAL A 345 11.81 6.29 -5.45
C VAL A 345 11.64 7.65 -4.76
N VAL A 346 10.94 8.59 -5.40
CA VAL A 346 10.86 9.99 -4.96
C VAL A 346 9.92 10.17 -3.77
N ALA A 347 8.67 9.71 -3.87
CA ALA A 347 7.64 10.06 -2.87
C ALA A 347 7.96 9.55 -1.45
N PRO A 348 8.37 8.28 -1.25
CA PRO A 348 8.70 7.80 0.10
C PRO A 348 9.92 8.50 0.70
N LYS A 349 10.92 8.87 -0.14
CA LYS A 349 12.11 9.60 0.30
C LYS A 349 11.74 11.01 0.77
N VAL A 350 10.93 11.73 0.00
CA VAL A 350 10.41 13.06 0.36
C VAL A 350 9.62 12.98 1.66
N SER A 351 8.69 12.02 1.75
CA SER A 351 7.87 11.83 2.96
C SER A 351 8.72 11.54 4.19
N CYS A 352 9.68 10.62 4.11
CA CYS A 352 10.62 10.36 5.21
C CYS A 352 11.35 11.63 5.66
N GLN A 353 11.84 12.45 4.73
CA GLN A 353 12.61 13.66 5.06
C GLN A 353 11.76 14.72 5.77
N VAL A 354 10.53 14.95 5.28
CA VAL A 354 9.63 15.94 5.87
C VAL A 354 9.15 15.47 7.26
N VAL A 355 8.82 14.18 7.40
CA VAL A 355 8.44 13.59 8.70
C VAL A 355 9.59 13.68 9.69
N ASP A 356 10.83 13.39 9.27
CA ASP A 356 12.02 13.51 10.12
C ASP A 356 12.26 14.94 10.62
N TRP A 357 12.11 15.95 9.75
CA TRP A 357 12.18 17.35 10.18
C TRP A 357 11.04 17.74 11.11
N ALA A 358 9.84 17.19 10.91
CA ALA A 358 8.73 17.38 11.82
C ALA A 358 9.00 16.73 13.20
N ILE A 359 9.61 15.54 13.25
CA ILE A 359 10.08 14.90 14.50
C ILE A 359 11.06 15.86 15.20
N GLN A 360 12.05 16.36 14.47
CA GLN A 360 13.04 17.27 15.02
C GLN A 360 12.41 18.57 15.56
N ALA A 361 11.38 19.11 14.88
CA ALA A 361 10.65 20.29 15.34
C ALA A 361 9.88 20.05 16.64
N HIS A 362 9.46 18.81 16.90
CA HIS A 362 8.76 18.43 18.13
C HIS A 362 9.72 18.11 19.28
N GLY A 363 11.01 17.92 19.01
CA GLY A 363 11.99 17.44 19.99
C GLY A 363 11.65 16.02 20.45
N ALA A 364 11.87 15.72 21.73
CA ALA A 364 11.59 14.38 22.28
C ALA A 364 10.12 13.92 22.06
N ALA A 365 9.16 14.85 22.04
CA ALA A 365 7.76 14.53 21.80
C ALA A 365 7.51 13.93 20.40
N GLY A 366 8.34 14.29 19.40
CA GLY A 366 8.23 13.73 18.05
C GLY A 366 8.61 12.25 17.96
N LEU A 367 9.34 11.74 18.95
CA LEU A 367 9.72 10.32 19.06
C LEU A 367 8.69 9.50 19.86
N SER A 368 7.83 10.16 20.64
CA SER A 368 6.91 9.51 21.57
C SER A 368 5.55 9.19 20.95
N GLN A 369 4.75 8.40 21.66
CA GLN A 369 3.36 8.08 21.33
C GLN A 369 2.40 9.28 21.39
N ASP A 370 2.82 10.40 22.00
CA ASP A 370 2.04 11.63 22.05
C ASP A 370 2.01 12.35 20.68
N SER A 371 2.74 11.82 19.68
CA SER A 371 2.75 12.31 18.31
C SER A 371 2.60 11.16 17.32
N TRP A 372 1.88 11.44 16.24
CA TRP A 372 1.75 10.58 15.07
C TRP A 372 3.05 10.39 14.26
N LEU A 373 4.06 11.24 14.50
CA LEU A 373 5.23 11.38 13.63
C LEU A 373 6.16 10.16 13.64
N SER A 374 6.37 9.52 14.80
CA SER A 374 7.30 8.40 14.97
C SER A 374 6.82 7.15 14.20
N GLU A 375 5.54 6.80 14.38
CA GLU A 375 4.88 5.73 13.64
C GLU A 375 4.87 6.05 12.14
N MET A 376 4.55 7.29 11.75
CA MET A 376 4.56 7.68 10.35
C MET A 376 5.96 7.57 9.72
N TYR A 377 7.03 7.93 10.44
CA TYR A 377 8.40 7.76 9.94
C TYR A 377 8.71 6.28 9.68
N ALA A 378 8.37 5.40 10.63
CA ALA A 378 8.53 3.95 10.49
C ALA A 378 7.78 3.43 9.25
N HIS A 379 6.53 3.86 9.07
CA HIS A 379 5.71 3.50 7.90
C HIS A 379 6.35 3.99 6.59
N GLN A 380 6.73 5.26 6.48
CA GLN A 380 7.36 5.79 5.25
C GLN A 380 8.69 5.12 4.95
N ARG A 381 9.47 4.76 5.98
CA ARG A 381 10.71 4.01 5.82
C ARG A 381 10.45 2.61 5.26
N THR A 382 9.35 1.97 5.66
CA THR A 382 8.90 0.68 5.10
C THR A 382 8.50 0.79 3.63
N VAL A 383 7.86 1.89 3.21
CA VAL A 383 7.48 2.13 1.79
C VAL A 383 8.69 2.15 0.85
N ARG A 384 9.90 2.44 1.34
CA ARG A 384 11.15 2.34 0.56
C ARG A 384 11.61 0.90 0.27
N LEU A 385 10.99 -0.10 0.90
CA LEU A 385 11.29 -1.53 0.74
C LEU A 385 10.14 -2.30 0.10
N VAL A 386 8.90 -2.07 0.56
CA VAL A 386 7.72 -2.77 0.01
C VAL A 386 7.49 -2.39 -1.45
N ASP A 387 6.90 -3.31 -2.22
CA ASP A 387 6.71 -3.21 -3.67
C ASP A 387 7.99 -2.94 -4.49
N GLY A 388 9.15 -3.29 -3.92
CA GLY A 388 10.47 -3.20 -4.52
C GLY A 388 11.32 -2.09 -3.87
N PRO A 389 12.58 -2.39 -3.48
CA PRO A 389 13.52 -1.40 -2.95
C PRO A 389 13.84 -0.29 -3.94
N ASP A 390 14.20 0.89 -3.42
CA ASP A 390 14.62 2.06 -4.20
C ASP A 390 15.68 1.70 -5.27
N GLU A 391 16.64 0.84 -4.93
CA GLU A 391 17.76 0.45 -5.79
C GLU A 391 17.30 -0.34 -7.01
N VAL A 392 16.28 -1.20 -6.85
CA VAL A 392 15.70 -1.98 -7.96
C VAL A 392 15.01 -1.04 -8.95
N HIS A 393 14.28 -0.05 -8.44
CA HIS A 393 13.60 0.95 -9.28
C HIS A 393 14.60 1.87 -9.98
N ARG A 394 15.65 2.31 -9.28
CA ARG A 394 16.74 3.11 -9.88
C ARG A 394 17.45 2.37 -11.01
N ASN A 395 17.72 1.08 -10.85
CA ASN A 395 18.29 0.26 -11.91
C ASN A 395 17.36 0.15 -13.12
N ALA A 396 16.05 -0.03 -12.89
CA ALA A 396 15.06 -0.05 -13.97
C ALA A 396 15.00 1.29 -14.72
N ILE A 397 15.00 2.42 -14.01
CA ILE A 397 15.03 3.76 -14.61
C ILE A 397 16.31 3.94 -15.45
N ALA A 398 17.48 3.62 -14.90
CA ALA A 398 18.76 3.76 -15.60
C ALA A 398 18.78 2.95 -16.90
N LYS A 399 18.30 1.70 -16.89
CA LYS A 399 18.20 0.86 -18.10
C LYS A 399 17.29 1.47 -19.16
N LEU A 400 16.16 2.08 -18.74
CA LEU A 400 15.25 2.75 -19.67
C LEU A 400 15.89 3.97 -20.32
N GLU A 401 16.58 4.81 -19.55
CA GLU A 401 17.26 6.01 -20.06
C GLU A 401 18.41 5.68 -21.01
N ILE A 402 19.27 4.71 -20.64
CA ILE A 402 20.35 4.23 -21.52
C ILE A 402 19.78 3.68 -22.83
N GLY A 403 18.71 2.87 -22.74
CA GLY A 403 18.03 2.32 -23.92
C GLY A 403 17.41 3.39 -24.82
N ARG A 404 16.87 4.48 -24.26
CA ARG A 404 16.37 5.64 -25.04
C ARG A 404 17.51 6.32 -25.80
N ARG A 405 18.68 6.48 -25.19
CA ARG A 405 19.84 7.10 -25.84
C ARG A 405 20.41 6.23 -26.96
N ALA A 406 20.52 4.92 -26.74
CA ALA A 406 21.03 3.97 -27.73
C ALA A 406 20.17 3.85 -29.00
N ARG A 407 18.88 4.18 -28.94
CA ARG A 407 17.97 4.19 -30.11
C ARG A 407 18.02 5.47 -30.93
N ARG A 408 18.68 6.52 -30.42
CA ARG A 408 18.80 7.83 -31.07
C ARG A 408 20.10 8.01 -31.86
N GLY A 409 21.08 7.13 -31.64
CA GLY A 409 22.26 6.96 -32.50
C GLY A 409 22.04 5.77 -33.40
#